data_AF-A0A378BC61-F1
#
_entry.id   AF-A0A378BC61-F1
#
_cell.length_a   1.000
_cell.length_b   1.000
_cell.length_c   1.000
_cell.angle_alpha   90.00
_cell.angle_beta   90.00
_cell.angle_gamma   90.00
#
_symmetry.space_group_name_H-M   'P 1'
#
loop_
_entity.id
_entity.type
_entity.pdbx_description
1 polymer ?
#
loop_
_entity_poly.entity_id
_entity_poly.type
_entity_poly.pdbx_seq_one_letter_code
_entity_poly.pdbx_strand_id
1 'polypeptide(L)'
;MLKYLLGTENGIQGKDLGKQGGVKPEEVEWRDNGLDGKLDLVVTLDFRLSSTCLYSDIVLPTATWYEKDDMNTSDMHPFIHPLSAAVDPAWESKSDWEIYKGIAKKFSEVCVGHLGKETDVVTLPIQHDSAAEMAQPLDVKDWKKGECDLIPRENRAAYYSG
;
A
#
# COMPACT_ATOMS: atom_id res chain seq x y z
N MET A 1 -5.92 -3.08 12.92
CA MET A 1 -4.59 -2.45 12.83
C MET A 1 -3.73 -2.88 14.01
N LEU A 2 -3.99 -2.41 15.25
CA LEU A 2 -3.16 -2.69 16.44
C LEU A 2 -2.78 -4.16 16.63
N LYS A 3 -3.76 -5.08 16.73
CA LYS A 3 -3.49 -6.51 16.94
C LYS A 3 -2.75 -7.19 15.78
N TYR A 4 -3.43 -7.28 14.63
CA TYR A 4 -2.97 -8.14 13.54
C TYR A 4 -1.84 -7.53 12.70
N LEU A 5 -1.67 -6.21 12.69
CA LEU A 5 -0.59 -5.54 11.96
C LEU A 5 0.56 -5.16 12.88
N LEU A 6 0.29 -4.47 14.00
CA LEU A 6 1.36 -4.00 14.89
C LEU A 6 1.72 -4.98 16.02
N GLY A 7 0.85 -5.95 16.34
CA GLY A 7 1.12 -6.90 17.43
C GLY A 7 0.97 -6.30 18.83
N THR A 8 0.32 -5.14 18.96
CA THR A 8 0.16 -4.46 20.25
C THR A 8 -1.11 -4.91 20.98
N GLU A 9 -1.25 -4.45 22.24
CA GLU A 9 -2.54 -4.49 22.92
C GLU A 9 -3.63 -3.82 22.06
N ASN A 10 -4.85 -4.32 22.22
CA ASN A 10 -5.98 -3.94 21.38
C ASN A 10 -7.30 -4.09 22.14
N GLY A 11 -8.31 -3.36 21.70
CA GLY A 11 -9.63 -3.33 22.34
C GLY A 11 -10.67 -4.28 21.74
N ILE A 12 -10.28 -5.35 21.03
CA ILE A 12 -11.26 -6.29 20.46
C ILE A 12 -11.96 -7.05 21.60
N GLN A 13 -13.28 -6.84 21.74
CA GLN A 13 -14.08 -7.47 22.79
C GLN A 13 -14.73 -8.79 22.33
N GLY A 14 -15.02 -8.91 21.04
CA GLY A 14 -15.70 -10.07 20.46
C GLY A 14 -14.80 -11.29 20.23
N LYS A 15 -15.43 -12.45 20.04
CA LYS A 15 -14.76 -13.69 19.62
C LYS A 15 -14.65 -13.75 18.09
N ASP A 16 -13.60 -14.36 17.55
CA ASP A 16 -13.51 -14.65 16.12
C ASP A 16 -14.43 -15.81 15.69
N LEU A 17 -14.56 -16.05 14.37
CA LEU A 17 -15.40 -17.13 13.82
C LEU A 17 -15.03 -18.51 14.36
N GLY A 18 -13.74 -18.80 14.57
CA GLY A 18 -13.26 -20.07 15.09
C GLY A 18 -13.77 -20.32 16.50
N LYS A 19 -13.68 -19.31 17.37
CA LYS A 19 -14.19 -19.35 18.75
C LYS A 19 -15.72 -19.34 18.85
N GLN A 20 -16.41 -18.85 17.85
CA GLN A 20 -17.88 -18.89 17.77
C GLN A 20 -18.41 -20.18 17.14
N GLY A 21 -17.54 -21.01 16.54
CA GLY A 21 -17.98 -22.19 15.78
C GLY A 21 -18.70 -21.81 14.48
N GLY A 22 -18.41 -20.64 13.91
CA GLY A 22 -18.99 -20.19 12.65
C GLY A 22 -18.46 -20.96 11.43
N VAL A 23 -19.13 -20.78 10.29
CA VAL A 23 -18.71 -21.38 9.02
C VAL A 23 -17.38 -20.78 8.58
N LYS A 24 -16.39 -21.64 8.32
CA LYS A 24 -15.06 -21.26 7.85
C LYS A 24 -15.07 -21.06 6.33
N PRO A 25 -14.23 -20.16 5.78
CA PRO A 25 -14.15 -19.94 4.34
C PRO A 25 -13.62 -21.19 3.61
N GLU A 26 -14.03 -21.37 2.35
CA GLU A 26 -13.59 -22.50 1.51
C GLU A 26 -12.35 -22.16 0.66
N GLU A 27 -12.15 -20.87 0.34
CA GLU A 27 -11.07 -20.39 -0.53
C GLU A 27 -9.83 -19.88 0.23
N VAL A 28 -9.91 -19.80 1.56
CA VAL A 28 -8.84 -19.26 2.42
C VAL A 28 -8.57 -20.22 3.55
N GLU A 29 -7.29 -20.52 3.79
CA GLU A 29 -6.87 -21.34 4.92
C GLU A 29 -7.26 -20.67 6.25
N TRP A 30 -8.01 -21.39 7.09
CA TRP A 30 -8.38 -20.92 8.42
C TRP A 30 -7.37 -21.41 9.48
N ARG A 31 -6.88 -20.49 10.31
CA ARG A 31 -6.08 -20.79 11.50
C ARG A 31 -6.74 -20.18 12.73
N ASP A 32 -7.02 -21.01 13.74
CA ASP A 32 -7.74 -20.58 14.95
C ASP A 32 -6.98 -19.49 15.72
N ASN A 33 -5.65 -19.53 15.69
CA ASN A 33 -4.81 -18.43 16.15
C ASN A 33 -4.20 -17.74 14.92
N GLY A 34 -4.78 -16.60 14.54
CA GLY A 34 -4.27 -15.78 13.46
C GLY A 34 -2.89 -15.19 13.77
N LEU A 35 -2.15 -14.81 12.72
CA LEU A 35 -0.87 -14.11 12.87
C LEU A 35 -1.09 -12.68 13.36
N ASP A 36 -0.45 -12.33 14.47
CA ASP A 36 -0.38 -10.98 15.02
C ASP A 36 0.95 -10.33 14.61
N GLY A 37 1.03 -8.99 14.64
CA GLY A 37 2.30 -8.28 14.39
C GLY A 37 2.92 -8.49 13.02
N LYS A 38 2.11 -8.44 11.94
CA LYS A 38 2.58 -8.70 10.57
C LYS A 38 3.59 -7.69 10.02
N LEU A 39 3.64 -6.48 10.55
CA LEU A 39 4.53 -5.43 10.04
C LEU A 39 5.87 -5.53 10.77
N ASP A 40 6.93 -5.84 10.03
CA ASP A 40 8.30 -5.87 10.57
C ASP A 40 8.88 -4.47 10.82
N LEU A 41 8.35 -3.45 10.12
CA LEU A 41 8.78 -2.05 10.25
C LEU A 41 7.65 -1.09 9.89
N VAL A 42 7.37 -0.13 10.76
CA VAL A 42 6.43 0.98 10.53
C VAL A 42 7.18 2.31 10.54
N VAL A 43 7.25 2.95 9.37
CA VAL A 43 7.85 4.28 9.19
C VAL A 43 6.76 5.29 8.85
N THR A 44 6.67 6.37 9.63
CA THR A 44 5.71 7.46 9.41
C THR A 44 6.42 8.78 9.17
N LEU A 45 5.98 9.52 8.15
CA LEU A 45 6.40 10.90 7.89
C LEU A 45 5.30 11.84 8.35
N ASP A 46 5.60 12.75 9.27
CA ASP A 46 4.63 13.71 9.79
C ASP A 46 5.34 14.96 10.33
N PHE A 47 4.69 16.12 10.24
CA PHE A 47 5.17 17.38 10.80
C PHE A 47 4.68 17.58 12.25
N ARG A 48 3.78 16.71 12.72
CA ARG A 48 3.31 16.65 14.11
C ARG A 48 3.35 15.21 14.61
N LEU A 49 3.51 15.02 15.92
CA LEU A 49 3.43 13.70 16.53
C LEU A 49 1.96 13.20 16.56
N SER A 50 1.49 12.65 15.45
CA SER A 50 0.15 12.08 15.34
C SER A 50 0.02 10.73 16.07
N SER A 51 -1.20 10.24 16.24
CA SER A 51 -1.43 8.92 16.84
C SER A 51 -0.73 7.81 16.05
N THR A 52 -0.61 7.94 14.72
CA THR A 52 0.15 6.98 13.91
C THR A 52 1.64 7.02 14.24
N CYS A 53 2.23 8.21 14.39
CA CYS A 53 3.62 8.38 14.81
C CYS A 53 3.88 7.71 16.17
N LEU A 54 2.95 7.84 17.12
CA LEU A 54 3.08 7.27 18.46
C LEU A 54 3.16 5.73 18.45
N TYR A 55 2.60 5.09 17.41
CA TYR A 55 2.63 3.64 17.21
C TYR A 55 3.65 3.19 16.15
N SER A 56 4.48 4.11 15.62
CA SER A 56 5.49 3.80 14.59
C SER A 56 6.85 3.50 15.22
N ASP A 57 7.65 2.67 14.56
CA ASP A 57 9.04 2.39 14.97
C ASP A 57 9.97 3.57 14.64
N ILE A 58 9.72 4.21 13.50
CA ILE A 58 10.51 5.37 13.02
C ILE A 58 9.55 6.48 12.62
N VAL A 59 9.84 7.69 13.11
CA VAL A 59 9.15 8.92 12.72
C VAL A 59 10.14 9.85 12.05
N LEU A 60 9.82 10.28 10.82
CA LEU A 60 10.64 11.21 10.04
C LEU A 60 9.94 12.58 9.98
N PRO A 61 10.62 13.68 10.34
CA PRO A 61 10.01 15.01 10.32
C PRO A 61 9.82 15.48 8.87
N THR A 62 8.56 15.57 8.42
CA THR A 62 8.24 16.15 7.11
C THR A 62 7.98 17.65 7.22
N ALA A 63 8.23 18.38 6.14
CA ALA A 63 7.96 19.83 6.05
C ALA A 63 6.44 20.11 6.05
N THR A 64 6.04 21.21 6.67
CA THR A 64 4.65 21.67 6.60
C THR A 64 4.30 22.16 5.19
N TRP A 65 3.02 22.46 4.94
CA TRP A 65 2.56 22.97 3.65
C TRP A 65 3.13 24.35 3.28
N TYR A 66 3.66 25.10 4.24
CA TYR A 66 4.27 26.42 4.01
C TYR A 66 5.79 26.39 3.86
N GLU A 67 6.38 25.20 3.81
CA GLU A 67 7.83 24.98 3.78
C GLU A 67 8.25 24.12 2.57
N LYS A 68 7.34 23.89 1.61
CA LYS A 68 7.61 23.07 0.43
C LYS A 68 6.85 23.54 -0.80
N ASP A 69 7.40 23.22 -1.96
CA ASP A 69 6.76 23.43 -3.25
C ASP A 69 6.01 22.17 -3.68
N ASP A 70 4.73 22.31 -4.02
CA ASP A 70 3.86 21.24 -4.54
C ASP A 70 2.66 21.84 -5.30
N MET A 71 1.74 21.03 -5.81
CA MET A 71 0.50 21.48 -6.45
C MET A 71 -0.75 20.91 -5.76
N ASN A 72 -1.84 21.68 -5.78
CA ASN A 72 -3.13 21.25 -5.25
C ASN A 72 -4.27 21.56 -6.24
N THR A 73 -5.23 20.64 -6.30
CA THR A 73 -6.50 20.73 -7.04
C THR A 73 -7.62 20.12 -6.21
N SER A 74 -8.87 20.49 -6.47
CA SER A 74 -10.05 19.90 -5.83
C SER A 74 -11.22 19.80 -6.81
N ASP A 75 -12.11 18.83 -6.62
CA ASP A 75 -13.37 18.67 -7.36
C ASP A 75 -14.26 19.92 -7.33
N MET A 76 -14.14 20.74 -6.28
CA MET A 76 -15.02 21.89 -6.03
C MET A 76 -14.83 23.04 -7.02
N HIS A 77 -13.69 23.11 -7.72
CA HIS A 77 -13.36 24.19 -8.65
C HIS A 77 -12.34 23.77 -9.71
N PRO A 78 -12.31 24.42 -10.88
CA PRO A 78 -11.38 24.05 -11.96
C PRO A 78 -9.98 24.67 -11.81
N PHE A 79 -9.62 25.23 -10.66
CA PHE A 79 -8.32 25.85 -10.43
C PHE A 79 -7.27 24.84 -9.95
N ILE A 80 -6.07 24.98 -10.51
CA ILE A 80 -4.82 24.41 -10.00
C ILE A 80 -3.99 25.54 -9.39
N HIS A 81 -3.44 25.32 -8.20
CA HIS A 81 -2.59 26.30 -7.52
C HIS A 81 -1.46 25.64 -6.74
N PRO A 82 -0.33 26.33 -6.52
CA PRO A 82 0.81 25.74 -5.83
C PRO A 82 0.65 25.76 -4.30
N LEU A 83 1.39 24.88 -3.63
CA LEU A 83 2.02 25.17 -2.34
C LEU A 83 3.38 25.77 -2.64
N SER A 84 3.81 26.75 -1.85
CA SER A 84 5.13 27.37 -2.01
C SER A 84 5.80 27.53 -0.67
N ALA A 85 7.10 27.27 -0.64
CA ALA A 85 7.90 27.46 0.56
C ALA A 85 7.98 28.95 0.91
N ALA A 86 7.28 29.36 1.97
CA ALA A 86 7.39 30.69 2.53
C ALA A 86 8.74 30.90 3.24
N VAL A 87 9.27 29.81 3.82
CA VAL A 87 10.58 29.70 4.46
C VAL A 87 11.12 28.28 4.24
N ASP A 88 12.41 28.08 4.46
CA ASP A 88 12.99 26.74 4.50
C ASP A 88 12.36 25.90 5.63
N PRO A 89 12.23 24.57 5.46
CA PRO A 89 11.70 23.69 6.49
C PRO A 89 12.42 23.84 7.83
N ALA A 90 11.66 24.06 8.90
CA ALA A 90 12.23 24.26 10.22
C ALA A 90 12.96 23.02 10.74
N TRP A 91 14.04 23.24 11.50
CA TRP A 91 14.90 22.21 12.09
C TRP A 91 15.46 21.24 11.03
N GLU A 92 15.30 19.94 11.25
CA GLU A 92 15.78 18.87 10.35
C GLU A 92 14.66 18.34 9.45
N SER A 93 13.51 19.03 9.41
CA SER A 93 12.42 18.62 8.55
C SER A 93 12.79 18.75 7.08
N LYS A 94 12.19 17.92 6.24
CA LYS A 94 12.40 17.90 4.79
C LYS A 94 11.07 17.64 4.10
N SER A 95 10.88 18.12 2.88
CA SER A 95 9.69 17.74 2.11
C SER A 95 9.66 16.22 1.88
N ASP A 96 8.45 15.66 1.72
CA ASP A 96 8.27 14.22 1.46
C ASP A 96 9.12 13.77 0.25
N TRP A 97 9.21 14.63 -0.77
CA TRP A 97 10.04 14.44 -1.94
C TRP A 97 11.53 14.26 -1.60
N GLU A 98 12.11 15.16 -0.80
CA GLU A 98 13.52 15.05 -0.41
C GLU A 98 13.78 13.88 0.54
N ILE A 99 12.81 13.53 1.40
CA ILE A 99 12.90 12.34 2.27
C ILE A 99 12.98 11.08 1.41
N TYR A 100 12.03 10.85 0.50
CA TYR A 100 12.05 9.67 -0.37
C TYR A 100 13.24 9.66 -1.33
N LYS A 101 13.69 10.82 -1.83
CA LYS A 101 14.93 10.92 -2.62
C LYS A 101 16.15 10.47 -1.81
N GLY A 102 16.24 10.90 -0.54
CA GLY A 102 17.30 10.47 0.37
C GLY A 102 17.26 8.97 0.65
N ILE A 103 16.08 8.41 0.87
CA ILE A 103 15.87 6.96 1.05
C ILE A 103 16.28 6.21 -0.23
N ALA A 104 15.84 6.65 -1.41
CA ALA A 104 16.17 6.01 -2.68
C ALA A 104 17.68 6.02 -2.96
N LYS A 105 18.36 7.13 -2.64
CA LYS A 105 19.82 7.21 -2.71
C LYS A 105 20.46 6.17 -1.79
N LYS A 106 20.00 6.07 -0.53
CA LYS A 106 20.58 5.12 0.41
C LYS A 106 20.29 3.67 0.04
N PHE A 107 19.07 3.39 -0.41
CA PHE A 107 18.67 2.07 -0.92
C PHE A 107 19.58 1.63 -2.06
N SER A 108 19.87 2.52 -3.02
CA SER A 108 20.74 2.24 -4.16
C SER A 108 22.17 1.87 -3.75
N GLU A 109 22.67 2.40 -2.63
CA GLU A 109 23.97 2.02 -2.08
C GLU A 109 23.90 0.67 -1.35
N VAL A 110 22.85 0.46 -0.56
CA VAL A 110 22.72 -0.71 0.35
C VAL A 110 22.30 -1.97 -0.41
N CYS A 111 21.59 -1.86 -1.53
CA CYS A 111 21.14 -3.04 -2.28
C CYS A 111 22.26 -3.74 -3.05
N VAL A 112 23.43 -3.11 -3.26
CA VAL A 112 24.54 -3.67 -4.04
C VAL A 112 25.06 -4.96 -3.41
N GLY A 113 25.12 -6.02 -4.21
CA GLY A 113 25.49 -7.37 -3.75
C GLY A 113 24.31 -8.20 -3.25
N HIS A 114 23.12 -7.60 -3.12
CA HIS A 114 21.86 -8.27 -2.79
C HIS A 114 20.86 -8.24 -3.96
N LEU A 115 20.73 -7.10 -4.64
CA LEU A 115 19.86 -6.87 -5.80
C LEU A 115 20.63 -6.13 -6.90
N GLY A 116 20.34 -6.45 -8.15
CA GLY A 116 20.95 -5.88 -9.35
C GLY A 116 19.92 -5.59 -10.44
N LYS A 117 20.12 -6.12 -11.64
CA LYS A 117 19.13 -6.06 -12.73
C LYS A 117 18.21 -7.26 -12.62
N GLU A 118 17.08 -7.04 -11.98
CA GLU A 118 16.09 -8.10 -11.74
C GLU A 118 15.05 -8.15 -12.85
N THR A 119 14.45 -9.33 -13.04
CA THR A 119 13.23 -9.52 -13.82
C THR A 119 12.10 -9.83 -12.86
N ASP A 120 11.04 -9.02 -12.88
CA ASP A 120 9.88 -9.18 -12.02
C ASP A 120 8.66 -9.66 -12.82
N VAL A 121 7.78 -10.42 -12.17
CA VAL A 121 6.53 -10.94 -12.75
C VAL A 121 5.36 -10.27 -12.05
N VAL A 122 4.79 -9.25 -12.69
CA VAL A 122 3.75 -8.41 -12.11
C VAL A 122 2.37 -8.82 -12.61
N THR A 123 1.43 -9.07 -11.68
CA THR A 123 0.02 -9.26 -12.01
C THR A 123 -0.68 -7.92 -12.23
N LEU A 124 -1.31 -7.73 -13.40
CA LEU A 124 -2.13 -6.56 -13.70
C LEU A 124 -3.59 -6.97 -13.94
N PRO A 125 -4.57 -6.52 -13.13
CA PRO A 125 -5.97 -6.85 -13.38
C PRO A 125 -6.47 -6.21 -14.68
N ILE A 126 -7.60 -6.69 -15.19
CA ILE A 126 -8.29 -6.07 -16.32
C ILE A 126 -8.64 -4.63 -15.94
N GLN A 127 -8.27 -3.68 -16.79
CA GLN A 127 -8.46 -2.25 -16.56
C GLN A 127 -9.70 -1.75 -17.31
N HIS A 128 -10.47 -0.87 -16.66
CA HIS A 128 -11.41 0.01 -17.35
C HIS A 128 -10.66 0.97 -18.29
N ASP A 129 -11.33 1.50 -19.30
CA ASP A 129 -10.77 2.34 -20.37
C ASP A 129 -9.62 1.65 -21.12
N SER A 130 -9.70 0.32 -21.26
CA SER A 130 -8.74 -0.49 -21.99
C SER A 130 -9.46 -1.51 -22.87
N ALA A 131 -8.83 -1.96 -23.96
CA ALA A 131 -9.44 -2.99 -24.82
C ALA A 131 -9.81 -4.28 -24.08
N ALA A 132 -9.14 -4.57 -22.95
CA ALA A 132 -9.42 -5.74 -22.13
C ALA A 132 -10.69 -5.61 -21.27
N GLU A 133 -11.31 -4.42 -21.17
CA GLU A 133 -12.52 -4.20 -20.37
C GLU A 133 -13.70 -5.05 -20.83
N MET A 134 -13.71 -5.43 -22.13
CA MET A 134 -14.72 -6.30 -22.75
C MET A 134 -14.44 -7.80 -22.51
N ALA A 135 -14.07 -8.15 -21.28
CA ALA A 135 -13.56 -9.47 -20.90
C ALA A 135 -14.61 -10.60 -20.90
N GLN A 136 -15.58 -10.56 -19.98
CA GLN A 136 -16.64 -11.58 -19.87
C GLN A 136 -18.01 -10.93 -20.08
N PRO A 137 -18.51 -10.88 -21.32
CA PRO A 137 -19.62 -9.99 -21.69
C PRO A 137 -21.02 -10.48 -21.25
N LEU A 138 -21.20 -11.78 -21.00
CA LEU A 138 -22.53 -12.38 -20.82
C LEU A 138 -22.72 -13.06 -19.45
N ASP A 139 -21.66 -13.69 -18.94
CA ASP A 139 -21.68 -14.50 -17.73
C ASP A 139 -20.37 -14.35 -16.95
N VAL A 140 -20.30 -15.00 -15.80
CA VAL A 140 -19.08 -15.09 -14.98
C VAL A 140 -18.60 -16.53 -15.03
N LYS A 141 -17.33 -16.74 -15.39
CA LYS A 141 -16.67 -18.03 -15.44
C LYS A 141 -15.39 -18.02 -14.61
N ASP A 142 -15.29 -18.99 -13.72
CA ASP A 142 -14.15 -19.23 -12.86
C ASP A 142 -13.27 -20.35 -13.40
N TRP A 143 -12.09 -19.97 -13.90
CA TRP A 143 -11.10 -20.90 -14.41
C TRP A 143 -10.65 -21.91 -13.34
N LYS A 144 -10.65 -21.55 -12.04
CA LYS A 144 -10.23 -22.44 -10.96
C LYS A 144 -11.22 -23.59 -10.76
N LYS A 145 -12.48 -23.38 -11.16
CA LYS A 145 -13.55 -24.40 -11.17
C LYS A 145 -13.64 -25.17 -12.48
N GLY A 146 -12.78 -24.86 -13.46
CA GLY A 146 -12.80 -25.50 -14.78
C GLY A 146 -13.92 -25.00 -15.70
N GLU A 147 -14.50 -23.84 -15.42
CA GLU A 147 -15.60 -23.26 -16.21
C GLU A 147 -15.10 -22.59 -17.50
N CYS A 148 -13.80 -22.26 -17.56
CA CYS A 148 -13.10 -21.69 -18.72
C CYS A 148 -11.59 -21.98 -18.66
N ASP A 149 -10.87 -21.77 -19.77
CA ASP A 149 -9.41 -21.80 -19.82
C ASP A 149 -8.80 -20.60 -19.09
N LEU A 150 -7.55 -20.71 -18.61
CA LEU A 150 -6.87 -19.62 -17.93
C LEU A 150 -6.19 -18.64 -18.93
N ILE A 151 -6.84 -17.53 -19.24
CA ILE A 151 -6.41 -16.55 -20.26
C ILE A 151 -6.07 -15.19 -19.61
N PRO A 152 -4.79 -14.81 -19.57
CA PRO A 152 -4.34 -13.49 -19.10
C PRO A 152 -5.01 -12.34 -19.89
N ARG A 153 -5.51 -11.31 -19.19
CA ARG A 153 -6.27 -10.15 -19.74
C ARG A 153 -7.70 -10.42 -20.19
N GLU A 154 -8.23 -11.62 -19.96
CA GLU A 154 -9.61 -11.96 -20.30
C GLU A 154 -10.37 -12.54 -19.10
N ASN A 155 -9.80 -13.52 -18.40
CA ASN A 155 -10.44 -14.11 -17.21
C ASN A 155 -9.50 -14.20 -16.00
N ARG A 156 -8.36 -13.49 -16.09
CA ARG A 156 -7.36 -13.34 -15.04
C ARG A 156 -6.47 -12.12 -15.29
N ALA A 157 -5.86 -11.61 -14.22
CA ALA A 157 -4.77 -10.63 -14.29
C ALA A 157 -3.62 -11.07 -15.22
N ALA A 158 -3.15 -10.17 -16.07
CA ALA A 158 -2.00 -10.41 -16.95
C ALA A 158 -0.69 -10.52 -16.18
N TYR A 159 0.28 -11.27 -16.71
CA TYR A 159 1.67 -11.10 -16.31
C TYR A 159 2.42 -10.19 -17.28
N TYR A 160 3.23 -9.31 -16.73
CA TYR A 160 4.26 -8.59 -17.47
C TYR A 160 5.62 -8.97 -16.89
N SER A 161 6.58 -9.29 -17.77
CA SER A 161 8.00 -9.35 -17.42
C SER A 161 8.63 -8.01 -17.80
N GLY A 162 9.02 -7.23 -16.80
CA GLY A 162 9.79 -6.00 -16.97
C GLY A 162 11.28 -6.26 -17.14
#